data_AF-X6N561-F1
#
_entry.id   AF-X6N561-F1
#
_cell.length_a   1.000
_cell.length_b   1.000
_cell.length_c   1.000
_cell.angle_alpha   90.00
_cell.angle_beta   90.00
_cell.angle_gamma   90.00
#
_symmetry.space_group_name_H-M   'P 1'
#
loop_
_entity.id
_entity.type
_entity.pdbx_description
1 polymer ?
#
loop_
_entity_poly.entity_id
_entity_poly.type
_entity_poly.pdbx_seq_one_letter_code
_entity_poly.pdbx_strand_id
1 'polypeptide(L)'
;KKKQLFLVTCKKKKKKKKKNVGTETNEGVKSKEIEKTMASNEENGNVKLHEYEQDRVGKTSQTNPGELPLTELVRDFVRPSVLFNQLKQHGHDFYCGVPDSLLKDFCAYVTDNVPATQHIITPNEGNAVSVGVGYHLATGKIPIIYLQNSGLGNAINPLLSLSDRKVFQIPLLLMVGWRGEPGRKDEPQHMVQGKATTALLADMGIPFEILPDYEEGTVEAIEAAHLHFQQRSSPYCLLVRKRTFTPYKLQNTASNSYPLTREEALKLIISHTSPWDAFVATTGFTSRELYELREKEKT
;
A
#
# COMPACT_ATOMS: atom_id res chain seq x y z
N LYS A 1 35.63 -6.20 -30.62
CA LYS A 1 35.61 -6.58 -29.18
C LYS A 1 34.14 -6.71 -28.74
N LYS A 2 33.67 -7.90 -28.33
CA LYS A 2 32.25 -8.11 -27.94
C LYS A 2 31.98 -7.40 -26.60
N LYS A 3 30.91 -6.60 -26.50
CA LYS A 3 30.40 -6.07 -25.22
C LYS A 3 29.31 -7.00 -24.69
N GLN A 4 29.39 -7.38 -23.41
CA GLN A 4 28.36 -8.16 -22.72
C GLN A 4 27.13 -7.28 -22.42
N LEU A 5 25.96 -7.80 -22.76
CA LEU A 5 24.68 -7.23 -22.35
C LEU A 5 24.33 -7.80 -20.95
N PHE A 6 24.33 -6.95 -19.92
CA PHE A 6 23.88 -7.35 -18.58
C PHE A 6 22.35 -7.31 -18.50
N LEU A 7 21.71 -8.45 -18.73
CA LEU A 7 20.27 -8.62 -18.56
C LEU A 7 19.98 -9.31 -17.22
N VAL A 8 19.51 -8.56 -16.21
CA VAL A 8 19.16 -9.11 -14.89
C VAL A 8 17.78 -9.78 -14.98
N THR A 9 17.75 -11.08 -15.29
CA THR A 9 16.52 -11.89 -15.30
C THR A 9 16.44 -12.82 -14.09
N CYS A 10 15.43 -12.62 -13.24
CA CYS A 10 15.22 -13.44 -12.05
C CYS A 10 14.54 -14.78 -12.40
N LYS A 11 15.33 -15.84 -12.64
CA LYS A 11 14.81 -17.21 -12.84
C LYS A 11 14.47 -17.90 -11.51
N LYS A 12 13.16 -18.08 -11.24
CA LYS A 12 12.67 -18.96 -10.14
C LYS A 12 13.16 -20.40 -10.32
N LYS A 13 14.09 -20.87 -9.46
CA LYS A 13 14.44 -22.30 -9.34
C LYS A 13 13.52 -23.00 -8.32
N LYS A 14 12.66 -23.91 -8.79
CA LYS A 14 12.05 -24.93 -7.92
C LYS A 14 13.13 -25.95 -7.51
N LYS A 15 13.30 -26.22 -6.21
CA LYS A 15 14.05 -27.40 -5.71
C LYS A 15 13.08 -28.42 -5.11
N LYS A 16 13.17 -29.68 -5.54
CA LYS A 16 12.47 -30.83 -4.93
C LYS A 16 13.23 -31.33 -3.70
N LYS A 17 12.51 -32.01 -2.79
CA LYS A 17 13.01 -32.65 -1.56
C LYS A 17 14.13 -33.66 -1.82
N LYS A 18 15.01 -33.84 -0.82
CA LYS A 18 15.58 -35.16 -0.46
C LYS A 18 15.42 -35.36 1.05
N LYS A 19 15.03 -36.58 1.45
CA LYS A 19 15.13 -37.08 2.84
C LYS A 19 16.58 -37.51 3.10
N ASN A 20 16.98 -37.59 4.37
CA ASN A 20 17.90 -38.60 4.89
C ASN A 20 17.54 -38.88 6.37
N VAL A 21 18.07 -39.99 6.92
CA VAL A 21 17.59 -40.68 8.13
C VAL A 21 18.75 -40.96 9.09
N GLY A 22 18.46 -40.99 10.39
CA GLY A 22 19.32 -41.52 11.48
C GLY A 22 20.28 -40.50 12.10
N THR A 23 20.66 -40.62 13.39
CA THR A 23 20.22 -41.51 14.49
C THR A 23 20.89 -41.02 15.78
N GLU A 24 20.16 -40.98 16.92
CA GLU A 24 20.64 -41.21 18.32
C GLU A 24 21.84 -40.39 18.89
N THR A 25 21.98 -40.06 20.18
CA THR A 25 21.17 -40.16 21.44
C THR A 25 20.98 -38.72 22.02
N ASN A 26 20.61 -38.38 23.28
CA ASN A 26 20.27 -39.10 24.52
C ASN A 26 19.32 -38.24 25.42
N GLU A 27 19.13 -38.64 26.69
CA GLU A 27 18.90 -37.87 27.94
C GLU A 27 18.60 -36.34 27.87
N GLY A 28 17.65 -35.78 28.63
CA GLY A 28 16.70 -36.37 29.59
C GLY A 28 16.21 -35.36 30.65
N VAL A 29 15.02 -35.61 31.20
CA VAL A 29 14.43 -35.04 32.45
C VAL A 29 13.69 -33.68 32.35
N LYS A 30 12.50 -33.67 32.99
CA LYS A 30 11.45 -32.61 33.10
C LYS A 30 10.71 -32.31 31.78
N SER A 31 9.37 -32.42 31.72
CA SER A 31 8.38 -32.66 32.79
C SER A 31 7.12 -33.35 32.25
N LYS A 32 6.72 -34.46 32.89
CA LYS A 32 5.36 -34.99 32.82
C LYS A 32 4.50 -34.21 33.81
N GLU A 33 3.41 -33.59 33.35
CA GLU A 33 2.12 -33.53 34.05
C GLU A 33 1.08 -32.79 33.17
N ILE A 34 -0.21 -33.08 33.41
CA ILE A 34 -1.38 -32.45 32.77
C ILE A 34 -1.65 -32.86 31.29
N GLU A 35 -1.66 -34.17 31.01
CA GLU A 35 -2.58 -34.76 30.02
C GLU A 35 -3.54 -35.71 30.76
N LYS A 36 -4.61 -35.16 31.38
CA LYS A 36 -5.61 -36.00 32.06
C LYS A 36 -6.98 -35.35 32.33
N THR A 37 -7.62 -34.79 31.30
CA THR A 37 -9.07 -34.52 31.36
C THR A 37 -9.71 -34.65 29.97
N MET A 38 -10.97 -35.10 29.93
CA MET A 38 -11.86 -35.14 28.74
C MET A 38 -11.63 -36.27 27.73
N ALA A 39 -11.58 -37.50 28.25
CA ALA A 39 -11.97 -38.70 27.50
C ALA A 39 -12.96 -39.52 28.36
N SER A 40 -14.23 -39.13 28.35
CA SER A 40 -15.35 -39.90 28.90
C SER A 40 -16.68 -39.35 28.40
N ASN A 41 -17.40 -40.16 27.63
CA ASN A 41 -18.85 -40.16 27.31
C ASN A 41 -19.11 -40.44 25.82
N GLU A 42 -18.63 -41.60 25.34
CA GLU A 42 -19.44 -42.38 24.41
C GLU A 42 -20.37 -43.25 25.24
N GLU A 43 -21.68 -43.25 24.97
CA GLU A 43 -22.43 -44.51 24.90
C GLU A 43 -23.80 -44.36 24.20
N ASN A 44 -24.13 -45.41 23.43
CA ASN A 44 -25.47 -45.82 22.97
C ASN A 44 -26.21 -44.97 21.91
N GLY A 45 -26.43 -45.58 20.72
CA GLY A 45 -27.38 -45.03 19.73
C GLY A 45 -27.27 -45.51 18.27
N ASN A 46 -26.96 -46.78 18.00
CA ASN A 46 -26.96 -47.31 16.62
C ASN A 46 -28.41 -47.43 16.07
N VAL A 47 -28.68 -47.03 14.81
CA VAL A 47 -29.58 -47.72 13.83
C VAL A 47 -29.83 -46.89 12.54
N LYS A 48 -29.53 -47.54 11.40
CA LYS A 48 -30.06 -47.45 10.01
C LYS A 48 -30.42 -46.11 9.33
N LEU A 49 -29.81 -45.97 8.14
CA LEU A 49 -30.32 -45.25 6.98
C LEU A 49 -31.68 -45.80 6.50
N HIS A 50 -32.58 -44.91 6.06
CA HIS A 50 -33.64 -45.21 5.09
C HIS A 50 -33.98 -43.95 4.29
N GLU A 51 -34.12 -44.10 2.98
CA GLU A 51 -34.74 -43.10 2.10
C GLU A 51 -36.23 -42.97 2.41
N TYR A 52 -36.78 -41.76 2.30
CA TYR A 52 -38.17 -41.54 1.86
C TYR A 52 -38.29 -40.16 1.21
N GLU A 53 -38.36 -40.14 -0.12
CA GLU A 53 -38.86 -39.01 -0.89
C GLU A 53 -40.40 -39.05 -0.93
N GLN A 54 -41.04 -37.88 -1.04
CA GLN A 54 -42.47 -37.66 -1.33
C GLN A 54 -43.43 -38.22 -0.24
N ASP A 55 -44.29 -37.42 0.40
CA ASP A 55 -45.37 -36.67 -0.26
C ASP A 55 -46.10 -35.71 0.73
N ARG A 56 -46.86 -34.74 0.19
CA ARG A 56 -47.95 -33.94 0.84
C ARG A 56 -47.62 -32.85 1.88
N VAL A 57 -47.48 -31.63 1.34
CA VAL A 57 -48.39 -30.47 1.55
C VAL A 57 -48.95 -30.22 2.96
N GLY A 58 -48.60 -29.06 3.53
CA GLY A 58 -49.55 -28.25 4.29
C GLY A 58 -49.18 -27.91 5.74
N LYS A 59 -48.33 -26.89 5.92
CA LYS A 59 -48.49 -25.87 6.99
C LYS A 59 -47.59 -24.67 6.76
N THR A 60 -48.22 -23.55 6.42
CA THR A 60 -47.63 -22.21 6.47
C THR A 60 -47.15 -21.91 7.89
N SER A 61 -45.86 -21.65 8.07
CA SER A 61 -45.32 -20.97 9.24
C SER A 61 -44.92 -19.54 8.85
N GLN A 62 -45.37 -18.58 9.65
CA GLN A 62 -45.30 -17.16 9.33
C GLN A 62 -43.88 -16.63 9.55
N THR A 63 -43.28 -16.03 8.52
CA THR A 63 -42.08 -15.21 8.67
C THR A 63 -42.46 -13.87 9.32
N ASN A 64 -41.80 -13.52 10.43
CA ASN A 64 -41.99 -12.23 11.09
C ASN A 64 -41.66 -11.07 10.11
N PRO A 65 -42.59 -10.13 9.85
CA PRO A 65 -42.32 -8.97 8.99
C PRO A 65 -41.51 -7.92 9.78
N GLY A 66 -40.20 -8.11 9.91
CA GLY A 66 -39.34 -7.19 10.66
C GLY A 66 -37.84 -7.43 10.58
N GLU A 67 -37.40 -8.67 10.37
CA GLU A 67 -35.98 -8.94 10.10
C GLU A 67 -35.67 -8.72 8.62
N LEU A 68 -35.06 -7.57 8.33
CA LEU A 68 -34.32 -7.38 7.08
C LEU A 68 -33.26 -8.50 6.99
N PRO A 69 -33.09 -9.17 5.84
CA PRO A 69 -31.98 -10.08 5.67
C PRO A 69 -30.69 -9.30 5.91
N LEU A 70 -29.76 -9.86 6.69
CA LEU A 70 -28.41 -9.31 6.87
C LEU A 70 -27.78 -9.13 5.49
N THR A 71 -27.86 -7.91 4.95
CA THR A 71 -27.35 -7.62 3.61
C THR A 71 -25.85 -7.79 3.63
N GLU A 72 -25.35 -8.52 2.63
CA GLU A 72 -23.92 -8.73 2.39
C GLU A 72 -23.21 -7.37 2.50
N LEU A 73 -22.27 -7.24 3.45
CA LEU A 73 -21.67 -5.95 3.79
C LEU A 73 -21.08 -5.32 2.54
N VAL A 74 -21.73 -4.24 2.07
CA VAL A 74 -21.18 -3.39 1.02
C VAL A 74 -19.84 -2.89 1.56
N ARG A 75 -18.77 -3.16 0.81
CA ARG A 75 -17.45 -2.61 1.17
C ARG A 75 -17.45 -1.14 0.82
N ASP A 76 -17.72 -0.33 1.82
CA ASP A 76 -17.46 1.08 1.77
C ASP A 76 -15.95 1.30 1.62
N PHE A 77 -15.61 2.26 0.76
CA PHE A 77 -14.26 2.74 0.52
C PHE A 77 -14.27 4.25 0.76
N VAL A 78 -13.18 4.80 1.30
CA VAL A 78 -13.07 6.22 1.62
C VAL A 78 -13.17 7.05 0.35
N ARG A 79 -14.11 8.00 0.26
CA ARG A 79 -14.08 9.00 -0.81
C ARG A 79 -12.87 9.93 -0.60
N PRO A 80 -12.00 10.16 -1.61
CA PRO A 80 -10.87 11.09 -1.49
C PRO A 80 -11.23 12.48 -0.96
N SER A 81 -12.45 12.95 -1.28
CA SER A 81 -13.01 14.21 -0.77
C SER A 81 -13.19 14.25 0.74
N VAL A 82 -13.56 13.13 1.38
CA VAL A 82 -13.77 13.07 2.84
C VAL A 82 -12.44 13.19 3.57
N LEU A 83 -11.43 12.39 3.18
CA LEU A 83 -10.07 12.52 3.71
C LEU A 83 -9.51 13.93 3.47
N PHE A 84 -9.65 14.46 2.25
CA PHE A 84 -9.16 15.81 1.92
C PHE A 84 -9.81 16.90 2.78
N ASN A 85 -11.14 16.85 2.94
CA ASN A 85 -11.86 17.83 3.75
C ASN A 85 -11.48 17.73 5.24
N GLN A 86 -11.30 16.53 5.78
CA GLN A 86 -10.87 16.32 7.15
C GLN A 86 -9.46 16.88 7.39
N LEU A 87 -8.51 16.58 6.50
CA LEU A 87 -7.15 17.11 6.56
C LEU A 87 -7.14 18.66 6.48
N LYS A 88 -7.96 19.23 5.59
CA LYS A 88 -8.11 20.68 5.44
C LYS A 88 -8.72 21.36 6.66
N GLN A 89 -9.67 20.73 7.35
CA GLN A 89 -10.23 21.24 8.61
C GLN A 89 -9.16 21.34 9.71
N HIS A 90 -8.25 20.38 9.77
CA HIS A 90 -7.08 20.38 10.68
C HIS A 90 -5.91 21.25 10.21
N GLY A 91 -6.10 22.07 9.17
CA GLY A 91 -5.11 23.02 8.68
C GLY A 91 -4.02 22.44 7.78
N HIS A 92 -4.15 21.19 7.33
CA HIS A 92 -3.25 20.60 6.34
C HIS A 92 -3.64 21.05 4.93
N ASP A 93 -2.88 22.00 4.37
CA ASP A 93 -3.11 22.61 3.06
C ASP A 93 -1.89 22.54 2.13
N PHE A 94 -0.84 21.79 2.51
CA PHE A 94 0.35 21.57 1.69
C PHE A 94 0.70 20.07 1.59
N TYR A 95 0.94 19.64 0.36
CA TYR A 95 1.14 18.25 -0.01
C TYR A 95 2.41 18.15 -0.85
N CYS A 96 3.38 17.33 -0.43
CA CYS A 96 4.53 17.02 -1.27
C CYS A 96 4.92 15.54 -1.18
N GLY A 97 5.54 14.99 -2.22
CA GLY A 97 5.79 13.55 -2.21
C GLY A 97 6.26 12.95 -3.52
N VAL A 98 6.34 11.63 -3.52
CA VAL A 98 6.61 10.79 -4.70
C VAL A 98 5.35 9.97 -4.98
N PRO A 99 4.79 9.99 -6.22
CA PRO A 99 3.51 9.33 -6.51
C PRO A 99 3.53 7.81 -6.26
N ASP A 100 2.53 7.31 -5.54
CA ASP A 100 2.29 5.87 -5.33
C ASP A 100 0.92 5.42 -5.91
N SER A 101 0.85 4.16 -6.36
CA SER A 101 -0.34 3.58 -6.97
C SER A 101 -1.51 3.32 -6.02
N LEU A 102 -1.27 3.20 -4.70
CA LEU A 102 -2.34 3.06 -3.70
C LEU A 102 -2.90 4.44 -3.31
N LEU A 103 -2.06 5.48 -3.40
CA LEU A 103 -2.43 6.88 -3.12
C LEU A 103 -2.97 7.62 -4.35
N LYS A 104 -2.90 7.03 -5.55
CA LYS A 104 -3.19 7.70 -6.84
C LYS A 104 -4.52 8.48 -6.87
N ASP A 105 -5.58 7.92 -6.29
CA ASP A 105 -6.94 8.47 -6.35
C ASP A 105 -7.05 9.68 -5.42
N PHE A 106 -6.39 9.62 -4.25
CA PHE A 106 -6.24 10.75 -3.34
C PHE A 106 -5.31 11.84 -3.91
N CYS A 107 -4.15 11.47 -4.45
CA CYS A 107 -3.23 12.44 -5.06
C CYS A 107 -3.88 13.17 -6.25
N ALA A 108 -4.66 12.48 -7.09
CA ALA A 108 -5.42 13.12 -8.17
C ALA A 108 -6.49 14.08 -7.63
N TYR A 109 -7.19 13.71 -6.55
CA TYR A 109 -8.14 14.61 -5.89
C TYR A 109 -7.45 15.86 -5.35
N VAL A 110 -6.29 15.71 -4.69
CA VAL A 110 -5.47 16.84 -4.23
C VAL A 110 -5.10 17.76 -5.40
N THR A 111 -4.58 17.21 -6.51
CA THR A 111 -4.19 18.00 -7.70
C THR A 111 -5.34 18.85 -8.27
N ASP A 112 -6.58 18.35 -8.23
CA ASP A 112 -7.76 19.10 -8.69
C ASP A 112 -8.26 20.16 -7.69
N ASN A 113 -7.89 20.08 -6.41
CA ASN A 113 -8.49 20.85 -5.32
C ASN A 113 -7.53 21.80 -4.58
N VAL A 114 -6.24 21.85 -4.93
CA VAL A 114 -5.28 22.84 -4.44
C VAL A 114 -4.46 23.47 -5.57
N PRO A 115 -3.99 24.73 -5.42
CA PRO A 115 -3.02 25.34 -6.33
C PRO A 115 -1.75 24.50 -6.49
N ALA A 116 -1.09 24.58 -7.64
CA ALA A 116 0.17 23.87 -7.91
C ALA A 116 1.30 24.22 -6.92
N THR A 117 1.25 25.38 -6.28
CA THR A 117 2.18 25.78 -5.20
C THR A 117 1.95 25.04 -3.88
N GLN A 118 0.78 24.39 -3.71
CA GLN A 118 0.39 23.59 -2.55
C GLN A 118 0.42 22.08 -2.81
N HIS A 119 0.64 21.62 -4.05
CA HIS A 119 0.87 20.20 -4.38
C HIS A 119 2.15 20.00 -5.19
N ILE A 120 3.26 19.70 -4.51
CA ILE A 120 4.59 19.59 -5.14
C ILE A 120 4.99 18.12 -5.33
N ILE A 121 5.10 17.70 -6.59
CA ILE A 121 5.75 16.43 -6.93
C ILE A 121 7.26 16.59 -6.73
N THR A 122 7.88 15.71 -5.94
CA THR A 122 9.31 15.77 -5.61
C THR A 122 10.11 14.69 -6.34
N PRO A 123 11.41 14.90 -6.61
CA PRO A 123 12.22 13.94 -7.37
C PRO A 123 12.55 12.67 -6.58
N ASN A 124 12.50 12.72 -5.24
CA ASN A 124 12.73 11.59 -4.35
C ASN A 124 12.14 11.88 -2.95
N GLU A 125 11.93 10.85 -2.14
CA GLU A 125 11.26 10.91 -0.83
C GLU A 125 12.04 11.70 0.22
N GLY A 126 13.37 11.65 0.21
CA GLY A 126 14.20 12.47 1.08
C GLY A 126 14.01 13.97 0.80
N ASN A 127 13.92 14.36 -0.48
CA ASN A 127 13.57 15.73 -0.86
C ASN A 127 12.14 16.10 -0.43
N ALA A 128 11.18 15.16 -0.44
CA ALA A 128 9.83 15.40 0.07
C ALA A 128 9.84 15.81 1.55
N VAL A 129 10.56 15.06 2.38
CA VAL A 129 10.75 15.38 3.80
C VAL A 129 11.37 16.76 3.99
N SER A 130 12.47 17.07 3.27
CA SER A 130 13.14 18.37 3.37
C SER A 130 12.27 19.54 2.92
N VAL A 131 11.47 19.38 1.86
CA VAL A 131 10.51 20.40 1.38
C VAL A 131 9.40 20.61 2.41
N GLY A 132 8.87 19.54 2.99
CA GLY A 132 7.90 19.61 4.08
C GLY A 132 8.44 20.32 5.32
N VAL A 133 9.65 19.98 5.75
CA VAL A 133 10.35 20.66 6.85
C VAL A 133 10.49 22.15 6.57
N GLY A 134 10.91 22.54 5.36
CA GLY A 134 10.99 23.94 4.95
C GLY A 134 9.63 24.65 4.98
N TYR A 135 8.56 23.97 4.53
CA TYR A 135 7.20 24.49 4.61
C TYR A 135 6.74 24.72 6.05
N HIS A 136 7.00 23.77 6.95
CA HIS A 136 6.67 23.91 8.37
C HIS A 136 7.42 25.09 9.01
N LEU A 137 8.73 25.19 8.78
CA LEU A 137 9.54 26.30 9.31
C LEU A 137 9.09 27.68 8.80
N ALA A 138 8.58 27.76 7.57
CA ALA A 138 8.11 29.02 6.99
C ALA A 138 6.69 29.43 7.40
N THR A 139 5.84 28.49 7.86
CA THR A 139 4.40 28.73 8.03
C THR A 139 3.81 28.31 9.38
N GLY A 140 4.53 27.49 10.16
CA GLY A 140 4.02 26.79 11.35
C GLY A 140 3.01 25.66 11.06
N LYS A 141 2.57 25.48 9.80
CA LYS A 141 1.58 24.47 9.41
C LYS A 141 2.22 23.11 9.19
N ILE A 142 1.43 22.05 9.31
CA ILE A 142 1.92 20.67 9.24
C ILE A 142 1.74 20.13 7.81
N PRO A 143 2.82 19.87 7.06
CA PRO A 143 2.73 19.37 5.69
C PRO A 143 2.33 17.89 5.66
N ILE A 144 1.76 17.46 4.54
CA ILE A 144 1.53 16.05 4.22
C ILE A 144 2.61 15.56 3.27
N ILE A 145 3.35 14.53 3.70
CA ILE A 145 4.43 13.90 2.94
C ILE A 145 3.93 12.55 2.44
N TYR A 146 3.65 12.41 1.15
CA TYR A 146 3.15 11.16 0.57
C TYR A 146 4.24 10.37 -0.17
N LEU A 147 4.26 9.05 0.01
CA LEU A 147 5.25 8.15 -0.59
C LEU A 147 4.79 6.70 -0.56
N GLN A 148 5.48 5.82 -1.29
CA GLN A 148 5.35 4.37 -1.10
C GLN A 148 6.24 3.90 0.06
N ASN A 149 5.84 2.85 0.78
CA ASN A 149 6.65 2.23 1.84
C ASN A 149 8.06 1.79 1.40
N SER A 150 8.28 1.48 0.12
CA SER A 150 9.61 1.22 -0.44
C SER A 150 10.54 2.44 -0.40
N GLY A 151 9.97 3.64 -0.47
CA GLY A 151 10.66 4.92 -0.43
C GLY A 151 11.08 5.37 0.97
N LEU A 152 10.56 4.73 2.03
CA LEU A 152 10.98 4.99 3.41
C LEU A 152 12.50 4.90 3.56
N GLY A 153 13.16 3.93 2.90
CA GLY A 153 14.62 3.77 2.97
C GLY A 153 15.42 5.01 2.52
N ASN A 154 14.87 5.82 1.61
CA ASN A 154 15.44 7.10 1.18
C ASN A 154 15.04 8.27 2.11
N ALA A 155 13.85 8.18 2.73
CA ALA A 155 13.37 9.16 3.70
C ALA A 155 14.01 9.05 5.10
N ILE A 156 14.60 7.90 5.49
CA ILE A 156 15.17 7.66 6.83
C ILE A 156 16.08 8.81 7.29
N ASN A 157 17.10 9.17 6.48
CA ASN A 157 18.09 10.14 6.93
C ASN A 157 17.49 11.54 7.15
N PRO A 158 16.70 12.12 6.20
CA PRO A 158 15.97 13.35 6.47
C PRO A 158 14.97 13.26 7.64
N LEU A 159 14.22 12.18 7.79
CA LEU A 159 13.28 12.03 8.92
C LEU A 159 14.01 12.09 10.26
N LEU A 160 15.09 11.32 10.42
CA LEU A 160 15.84 11.25 11.67
C LEU A 160 16.70 12.50 11.94
N SER A 161 17.22 13.17 10.90
CA SER A 161 18.08 14.35 11.07
C SER A 161 17.35 15.69 11.07
N LEU A 162 16.12 15.77 10.53
CA LEU A 162 15.35 17.01 10.45
C LEU A 162 14.05 17.00 11.26
N SER A 163 13.51 15.85 11.63
CA SER A 163 12.15 15.76 12.19
C SER A 163 12.04 14.92 13.46
N ASP A 164 13.05 14.12 13.82
CA ASP A 164 13.07 13.39 15.07
C ASP A 164 12.89 14.32 16.28
N ARG A 165 12.16 13.81 17.28
CA ARG A 165 11.78 14.54 18.50
C ARG A 165 12.98 14.97 19.35
N LYS A 166 14.13 14.31 19.23
CA LYS A 166 15.36 14.64 19.97
C LYS A 166 16.29 15.59 19.19
N VAL A 167 15.95 15.94 17.95
CA VAL A 167 16.80 16.76 17.07
C VAL A 167 16.17 18.13 16.84
N PHE A 168 15.08 18.21 16.06
CA PHE A 168 14.38 19.48 15.80
C PHE A 168 12.88 19.42 16.13
N GLN A 169 12.31 18.24 16.41
CA GLN A 169 10.90 18.08 16.78
C GLN A 169 9.94 18.79 15.80
N ILE A 170 10.09 18.46 14.51
CA ILE A 170 9.28 19.05 13.43
C ILE A 170 8.14 18.08 13.08
N PRO A 171 6.86 18.48 13.25
CA PRO A 171 5.72 17.65 12.91
C PRO A 171 5.55 17.52 11.40
N LEU A 172 5.37 16.28 10.94
CA LEU A 172 5.06 15.93 9.55
C LEU A 172 3.97 14.86 9.56
N LEU A 173 2.95 14.97 8.69
CA LEU A 173 2.00 13.89 8.47
C LEU A 173 2.45 13.03 7.28
N LEU A 174 2.99 11.85 7.56
CA LEU A 174 3.40 10.90 6.52
C LEU A 174 2.18 10.10 6.05
N MET A 175 1.94 10.06 4.74
CA MET A 175 0.91 9.22 4.13
C MET A 175 1.58 8.17 3.24
N VAL A 176 1.67 6.94 3.74
CA VAL A 176 2.56 5.92 3.18
C VAL A 176 1.75 4.78 2.57
N GLY A 177 1.82 4.63 1.24
CA GLY A 177 1.22 3.49 0.54
C GLY A 177 1.92 2.17 0.92
N TRP A 178 1.22 1.31 1.66
CA TRP A 178 1.76 0.08 2.23
C TRP A 178 1.62 -1.12 1.28
N ARG A 179 2.57 -1.25 0.35
CA ARG A 179 2.64 -2.43 -0.53
C ARG A 179 3.27 -3.63 0.18
N GLY A 180 2.81 -4.83 -0.18
CA GLY A 180 3.26 -6.08 0.43
C GLY A 180 2.80 -6.32 1.86
N GLU A 181 1.66 -5.76 2.27
CA GLU A 181 1.03 -5.98 3.58
C GLU A 181 1.04 -7.48 3.98
N PRO A 182 1.47 -7.83 5.20
CA PRO A 182 1.37 -9.20 5.72
C PRO A 182 -0.04 -9.81 5.55
N GLY A 183 -0.11 -11.01 4.97
CA GLY A 183 -1.38 -11.71 4.72
C GLY A 183 -2.09 -11.34 3.41
N ARG A 184 -1.63 -10.30 2.68
CA ARG A 184 -2.11 -9.99 1.32
C ARG A 184 -1.19 -10.58 0.26
N LYS A 185 -1.70 -10.74 -0.97
CA LYS A 185 -0.90 -11.09 -2.15
C LYS A 185 -0.44 -9.82 -2.86
N ASP A 186 0.87 -9.70 -3.04
CA ASP A 186 1.53 -8.67 -3.83
C ASP A 186 2.76 -9.29 -4.53
N GLU A 187 3.46 -8.52 -5.34
CA GLU A 187 4.70 -8.97 -5.99
C GLU A 187 5.78 -9.35 -4.96
N PRO A 188 6.64 -10.36 -5.23
CA PRO A 188 7.59 -10.88 -4.24
C PRO A 188 8.50 -9.83 -3.60
N GLN A 189 8.93 -8.83 -4.37
CA GLN A 189 9.73 -7.71 -3.87
C GLN A 189 8.96 -6.79 -2.91
N HIS A 190 7.66 -6.56 -3.15
CA HIS A 190 6.83 -5.75 -2.26
C HIS A 190 6.62 -6.49 -0.93
N MET A 191 6.36 -7.80 -0.96
CA MET A 191 6.12 -8.60 0.25
C MET A 191 7.26 -8.53 1.28
N VAL A 192 8.52 -8.44 0.83
CA VAL A 192 9.68 -8.32 1.73
C VAL A 192 9.69 -6.95 2.42
N GLN A 193 9.46 -5.87 1.68
CA GLN A 193 9.45 -4.50 2.23
C GLN A 193 8.20 -4.23 3.09
N GLY A 194 7.03 -4.71 2.67
CA GLY A 194 5.77 -4.58 3.41
C GLY A 194 5.83 -5.21 4.79
N LYS A 195 6.45 -6.40 4.91
CA LYS A 195 6.70 -7.05 6.22
C LYS A 195 7.64 -6.22 7.12
N ALA A 196 8.63 -5.54 6.55
CA ALA A 196 9.58 -4.73 7.32
C ALA A 196 9.07 -3.32 7.69
N THR A 197 8.00 -2.85 7.04
CA THR A 197 7.54 -1.44 7.11
C THR A 197 7.20 -0.99 8.54
N THR A 198 6.45 -1.80 9.28
CA THR A 198 6.01 -1.46 10.65
C THR A 198 7.16 -1.50 11.66
N ALA A 199 8.09 -2.45 11.50
CA ALA A 199 9.31 -2.49 12.32
C ALA A 199 10.20 -1.27 12.05
N LEU A 200 10.38 -0.88 10.78
CA LEU A 200 11.16 0.30 10.41
C LEU A 200 10.57 1.60 10.99
N LEU A 201 9.24 1.77 10.96
CA LEU A 201 8.58 2.93 11.58
C LEU A 201 8.76 2.95 13.11
N ALA A 202 8.64 1.78 13.76
CA ALA A 202 8.88 1.64 15.20
C ALA A 202 10.33 1.93 15.60
N ASP A 203 11.31 1.43 14.84
CA ASP A 203 12.75 1.68 15.06
C ASP A 203 13.11 3.17 14.85
N MET A 204 12.44 3.87 13.94
CA MET A 204 12.55 5.32 13.77
C MET A 204 11.78 6.12 14.84
N GLY A 205 11.06 5.47 15.75
CA GLY A 205 10.24 6.14 16.76
C GLY A 205 9.01 6.88 16.20
N ILE A 206 8.61 6.61 14.96
CA ILE A 206 7.47 7.25 14.29
C ILE A 206 6.20 6.45 14.60
N PRO A 207 5.27 6.97 15.42
CA PRO A 207 3.98 6.31 15.62
C PRO A 207 3.21 6.27 14.31
N PHE A 208 2.52 5.15 14.11
CA PHE A 208 1.76 4.92 12.90
C PHE A 208 0.43 4.24 13.19
N GLU A 209 -0.55 4.52 12.35
CA GLU A 209 -1.84 3.85 12.31
C GLU A 209 -2.12 3.41 10.88
N ILE A 210 -2.97 2.39 10.71
CA ILE A 210 -3.42 1.96 9.38
C ILE A 210 -4.70 2.70 9.08
N LEU A 211 -4.70 3.52 8.03
CA LEU A 211 -5.87 4.30 7.63
C LEU A 211 -7.04 3.35 7.33
N PRO A 212 -8.18 3.46 8.06
CA PRO A 212 -9.35 2.63 7.80
C PRO A 212 -9.88 2.81 6.38
N ASP A 213 -10.50 1.78 5.83
CA ASP A 213 -11.11 1.82 4.48
C ASP A 213 -12.52 2.42 4.46
N TYR A 214 -13.09 2.80 5.61
CA TYR A 214 -14.38 3.49 5.74
C TYR A 214 -14.23 4.93 6.28
N GLU A 215 -15.28 5.73 6.15
CA GLU A 215 -15.21 7.19 6.31
C GLU A 215 -15.11 7.66 7.77
N GLU A 216 -15.89 7.06 8.66
CA GLU A 216 -15.89 7.38 10.10
C GLU A 216 -14.52 7.08 10.73
N GLY A 217 -13.96 5.90 10.45
CA GLY A 217 -12.62 5.53 10.92
C GLY A 217 -11.50 6.38 10.31
N THR A 218 -11.70 6.88 9.08
CA THR A 218 -10.79 7.88 8.49
C THR A 218 -10.81 9.17 9.30
N VAL A 219 -11.98 9.66 9.70
CA VAL A 219 -12.12 10.86 10.54
C VAL A 219 -11.42 10.67 11.90
N GLU A 220 -11.64 9.52 12.56
CA GLU A 220 -10.98 9.15 13.82
C GLU A 220 -9.45 9.10 13.69
N ALA A 221 -8.93 8.50 12.62
CA ALA A 221 -7.48 8.40 12.39
C ALA A 221 -6.82 9.77 12.14
N ILE A 222 -7.51 10.73 11.51
CA ILE A 222 -7.00 12.11 11.37
C ILE A 222 -7.05 12.85 12.72
N GLU A 223 -8.10 12.65 13.53
CA GLU A 223 -8.15 13.23 14.87
C GLU A 223 -7.03 12.69 15.77
N ALA A 224 -6.74 11.39 15.72
CA ALA A 224 -5.63 10.77 16.42
C ALA A 224 -4.27 11.36 16.00
N ALA A 225 -4.07 11.62 14.71
CA ALA A 225 -2.89 12.32 14.20
C ALA A 225 -2.82 13.78 14.69
N HIS A 226 -3.94 14.50 14.69
CA HIS A 226 -4.01 15.88 15.18
C HIS A 226 -3.66 15.98 16.67
N LEU A 227 -4.25 15.12 17.51
CA LEU A 227 -3.94 15.01 18.93
C LEU A 227 -2.45 14.65 19.17
N HIS A 228 -1.87 13.79 18.32
CA HIS A 228 -0.44 13.52 18.38
C HIS A 228 0.40 14.79 18.17
N PHE A 229 0.08 15.59 17.15
CA PHE A 229 0.81 16.82 16.85
C PHE A 229 0.70 17.84 17.99
N GLN A 230 -0.48 18.03 18.57
CA GLN A 230 -0.67 18.89 19.74
C GLN A 230 0.18 18.46 20.96
N GLN A 231 0.31 17.14 21.19
CA GLN A 231 0.98 16.60 22.38
C GLN A 231 2.49 16.43 22.24
N ARG A 232 2.99 16.14 21.03
CA ARG A 232 4.38 15.69 20.80
C ARG A 232 5.12 16.45 19.71
N SER A 233 4.43 17.15 18.80
CA SER A 233 5.03 17.86 17.67
C SER A 233 6.07 17.05 16.89
N SER A 234 5.82 15.75 16.69
CA SER A 234 6.72 14.83 15.99
C SER A 234 6.04 14.23 14.75
N PRO A 235 6.79 13.57 13.84
CA PRO A 235 6.21 12.86 12.71
C PRO A 235 5.19 11.81 13.14
N TYR A 236 4.10 11.71 12.39
CA TYR A 236 3.05 10.69 12.53
C TYR A 236 2.76 10.06 11.17
N CYS A 237 2.49 8.76 11.11
CA CYS A 237 2.36 8.03 9.84
C CYS A 237 1.00 7.32 9.67
N LEU A 238 0.32 7.59 8.57
CA LEU A 238 -0.85 6.85 8.11
C LEU A 238 -0.44 5.84 7.04
N LEU A 239 -0.51 4.55 7.36
CA LEU A 239 -0.30 3.45 6.42
C LEU A 239 -1.57 3.23 5.60
N VAL A 240 -1.51 3.48 4.30
CA VAL A 240 -2.65 3.31 3.38
C VAL A 240 -2.59 1.94 2.71
N ARG A 241 -3.66 1.17 2.85
CA ARG A 241 -3.79 -0.18 2.27
C ARG A 241 -4.22 -0.13 0.80
N LYS A 242 -4.10 -1.28 0.14
CA LYS A 242 -4.66 -1.46 -1.21
C LYS A 242 -6.19 -1.52 -1.15
N ARG A 243 -6.85 -0.64 -1.91
CA ARG A 243 -8.30 -0.36 -1.84
C ARG A 243 -8.72 0.31 -0.51
N THR A 244 -8.03 1.36 -0.09
CA THR A 244 -8.58 2.30 0.91
C THR A 244 -9.52 3.32 0.25
N PHE A 245 -9.19 3.84 -0.93
CA PHE A 245 -9.97 4.89 -1.60
C PHE A 245 -10.93 4.38 -2.67
N THR A 246 -12.07 5.07 -2.84
CA THR A 246 -12.87 4.98 -4.07
C THR A 246 -12.09 5.51 -5.28
N PRO A 247 -12.25 4.94 -6.48
CA PRO A 247 -11.59 5.45 -7.68
C PRO A 247 -11.89 6.94 -7.94
N TYR A 248 -10.87 7.73 -8.24
CA TYR A 248 -11.02 9.11 -8.67
C TYR A 248 -10.20 9.38 -9.92
N LYS A 249 -10.83 10.02 -10.91
CA LYS A 249 -10.18 10.43 -12.15
C LYS A 249 -9.91 11.92 -12.08
N LEU A 250 -8.68 12.32 -12.38
CA LEU A 250 -8.30 13.73 -12.51
C LEU A 250 -9.21 14.43 -13.53
N GLN A 251 -9.80 15.55 -13.13
CA GLN A 251 -10.74 16.35 -13.92
C GLN A 251 -9.99 17.43 -14.71
N ASN A 252 -9.10 18.18 -14.04
CA ASN A 252 -8.30 19.24 -14.66
C ASN A 252 -7.04 18.67 -15.34
N THR A 253 -7.22 17.71 -16.24
CA THR A 253 -6.13 17.33 -17.15
C THR A 253 -5.80 18.51 -18.06
N ALA A 254 -4.60 19.06 -17.93
CA ALA A 254 -4.07 20.04 -18.87
C ALA A 254 -4.22 19.50 -20.30
N SER A 255 -4.88 20.26 -21.18
CA SER A 255 -5.05 19.84 -22.57
C SER A 255 -3.68 19.84 -23.25
N ASN A 256 -3.16 18.64 -23.47
CA ASN A 256 -1.93 18.47 -24.23
C ASN A 256 -2.24 18.67 -25.72
N SER A 257 -1.82 19.81 -26.28
CA SER A 257 -1.98 20.15 -27.69
C SER A 257 -0.90 19.53 -28.59
N TYR A 258 0.02 18.70 -28.06
CA TYR A 258 0.97 17.98 -28.89
C TYR A 258 0.26 16.96 -29.80
N PRO A 259 0.61 16.90 -31.10
CA PRO A 259 -0.11 16.09 -32.09
C PRO A 259 0.20 14.58 -31.99
N LEU A 260 1.10 14.17 -31.09
CA LEU A 260 1.54 12.78 -30.94
C LEU A 260 1.30 12.31 -29.50
N THR A 261 0.71 11.11 -29.37
CA THR A 261 0.75 10.35 -28.13
C THR A 261 2.19 9.89 -27.82
N ARG A 262 2.44 9.46 -26.59
CA ARG A 262 3.74 8.89 -26.19
C ARG A 262 4.16 7.69 -27.07
N GLU A 263 3.21 6.82 -27.43
CA GLU A 263 3.49 5.65 -28.26
C GLU A 263 3.80 6.03 -29.72
N GLU A 264 3.08 7.00 -30.29
CA GLU A 264 3.37 7.51 -31.64
C GLU A 264 4.70 8.25 -31.71
N ALA A 265 5.03 9.06 -30.69
CA ALA A 265 6.34 9.69 -30.58
C ALA A 265 7.46 8.64 -30.49
N LEU A 266 7.29 7.57 -29.69
CA LEU A 266 8.25 6.46 -29.64
C LEU A 266 8.40 5.77 -31.00
N LYS A 267 7.30 5.44 -31.71
CA LYS A 267 7.33 4.86 -33.07
C LYS A 267 8.08 5.75 -34.06
N LEU A 268 7.81 7.05 -34.05
CA LEU A 268 8.47 8.00 -34.95
C LEU A 268 9.97 8.09 -34.68
N ILE A 269 10.39 8.11 -33.41
CA ILE A 269 11.81 8.09 -33.05
C ILE A 269 12.45 6.78 -33.52
N ILE A 270 11.84 5.62 -33.22
CA ILE A 270 12.40 4.31 -33.58
C ILE A 270 12.62 4.18 -35.10
N SER A 271 11.61 4.52 -35.90
CA SER A 271 11.68 4.42 -37.38
C SER A 271 12.71 5.35 -38.04
N HIS A 272 13.19 6.38 -37.34
CA HIS A 272 14.25 7.29 -37.81
C HIS A 272 15.62 7.04 -37.13
N THR A 273 15.74 5.97 -36.34
CA THR A 273 16.96 5.63 -35.60
C THR A 273 17.84 4.63 -36.37
N SER A 274 19.16 4.81 -36.36
CA SER A 274 20.12 3.91 -37.02
C SER A 274 20.29 2.60 -36.25
N PRO A 275 20.60 1.46 -36.92
CA PRO A 275 20.94 0.20 -36.23
C PRO A 275 22.09 0.27 -35.22
N TRP A 276 22.90 1.34 -35.28
CA TRP A 276 24.05 1.59 -34.39
C TRP A 276 23.72 2.44 -33.15
N ASP A 277 22.56 3.09 -33.13
CA ASP A 277 22.21 4.04 -32.08
C ASP A 277 21.71 3.34 -30.82
N ALA A 278 21.94 3.98 -29.67
CA ALA A 278 21.59 3.46 -28.37
C ALA A 278 20.41 4.24 -27.76
N PHE A 279 19.31 3.54 -27.50
CA PHE A 279 18.21 4.09 -26.71
C PHE A 279 18.51 4.05 -25.22
N VAL A 280 18.34 5.18 -24.55
CA VAL A 280 18.32 5.28 -23.08
C VAL A 280 16.94 5.80 -22.68
N ALA A 281 16.22 5.02 -21.88
CA ALA A 281 14.87 5.37 -21.41
C ALA A 281 14.78 5.23 -19.89
N THR A 282 13.91 6.02 -19.26
CA THR A 282 13.57 5.87 -17.85
C THR A 282 12.87 4.54 -17.59
N THR A 283 13.07 3.98 -16.40
CA THR A 283 12.44 2.73 -15.97
C THR A 283 10.92 2.88 -15.87
N GLY A 284 10.19 1.82 -16.22
CA GLY A 284 8.71 1.81 -16.17
C GLY A 284 8.07 1.85 -17.56
N PHE A 285 6.97 2.59 -17.71
CA PHE A 285 6.13 2.57 -18.92
C PHE A 285 6.93 2.82 -20.21
N THR A 286 7.67 3.93 -20.28
CA THR A 286 8.48 4.27 -21.47
C THR A 286 9.46 3.16 -21.87
N SER A 287 10.17 2.55 -20.91
CA SER A 287 11.08 1.43 -21.19
C SER A 287 10.37 0.16 -21.69
N ARG A 288 9.12 -0.10 -21.25
CA ARG A 288 8.34 -1.26 -21.69
C ARG A 288 7.77 -1.05 -23.08
N GLU A 289 7.13 0.10 -23.31
CA GLU A 289 6.61 0.51 -24.62
C GLU A 289 7.72 0.50 -25.68
N LEU A 290 8.87 1.12 -25.39
CA LEU A 290 10.05 1.11 -26.26
C LEU A 290 10.55 -0.32 -26.56
N TYR A 291 10.57 -1.21 -25.56
CA TYR A 291 10.98 -2.60 -25.76
C TYR A 291 10.00 -3.33 -26.68
N GLU A 292 8.70 -3.23 -26.41
CA GLU A 292 7.64 -3.89 -27.20
C GLU A 292 7.58 -3.39 -28.64
N LEU A 293 7.76 -2.09 -28.87
CA LEU A 293 7.83 -1.51 -30.22
C LEU A 293 9.07 -1.99 -30.99
N ARG A 294 10.24 -2.04 -30.33
CA ARG A 294 11.48 -2.52 -30.95
C ARG A 294 11.52 -4.02 -31.22
N GLU A 295 10.75 -4.83 -30.49
CA GLU A 295 10.59 -6.25 -30.83
C GLU A 295 9.66 -6.42 -32.04
N LYS A 296 8.63 -5.57 -32.21
CA LYS A 296 7.73 -5.62 -33.38
C LYS A 296 8.45 -5.28 -34.69
N GLU A 297 9.30 -4.25 -34.71
CA GLU A 297 10.05 -3.85 -35.93
C GLU A 297 11.24 -4.76 -36.30
N LYS A 298 11.52 -5.82 -35.51
CA LYS A 298 12.48 -6.86 -35.88
C LYS A 298 11.87 -8.02 -36.68
N THR A 299 10.57 -7.95 -36.96
CA THR A 299 9.79 -8.97 -37.68
C THR A 299 9.56 -8.55 -39.11
#